data_AF-W1YE81-F1
#
_entry.id   AF-W1YE81-F1
#
_cell.length_a   1.000
_cell.length_b   1.000
_cell.length_c   1.000
_cell.angle_alpha   90.00
_cell.angle_beta   90.00
_cell.angle_gamma   90.00
#
_symmetry.space_group_name_H-M   'P 1'
#
loop_
_entity.id
_entity.type
_entity.pdbx_description
1 polymer ?
#
loop_
_entity_poly.entity_id
_entity_poly.type
_entity_poly.pdbx_seq_one_letter_code
_entity_poly.pdbx_strand_id
1 'polypeptide(L)'
;LNDTVTLGTDPTKAVTVDGTTGTIKAGDGANAVAIDGKNGSVKAGDKIALDGKDGKATIGTVGIDGKDGIITTGGNNPVAVNGKDGVVTGLTNKTWNPNNIASGRAATEDQVKSAVENAGWNATIGTEGSGIN
;
A
#
# COMPACT_ATOMS: atom_id res chain seq x y z
N LEU A 1 -34.04 -23.64 12.36
CA LEU A 1 -32.72 -24.13 11.92
C LEU A 1 -31.71 -23.79 13.02
N ASN A 2 -30.57 -24.47 13.10
CA ASN A 2 -29.49 -24.00 13.99
C ASN A 2 -28.85 -22.76 13.36
N ASP A 3 -28.61 -21.72 14.17
CA ASP A 3 -27.96 -20.50 13.70
C ASP A 3 -26.48 -20.73 13.37
N THR A 4 -25.88 -21.77 13.97
CA THR A 4 -24.49 -22.17 13.73
C THR A 4 -24.43 -23.55 13.07
N VAL A 5 -23.68 -23.64 11.97
CA VAL A 5 -23.33 -24.90 11.29
C VAL A 5 -21.81 -25.04 11.30
N THR A 6 -21.30 -26.18 11.77
CA THR A 6 -19.87 -26.49 11.79
C THR A 6 -19.59 -27.82 11.08
N LEU A 7 -18.64 -27.82 10.15
CA LEU A 7 -18.16 -28.99 9.43
C LEU A 7 -16.73 -29.33 9.87
N GLY A 8 -16.47 -30.60 10.16
CA GLY A 8 -15.18 -31.08 10.67
C GLY A 8 -15.16 -31.14 12.20
N THR A 9 -14.54 -32.19 12.74
CA THR A 9 -14.46 -32.43 14.19
C THR A 9 -13.17 -31.92 14.82
N ASP A 10 -12.13 -31.68 14.02
CA ASP A 10 -10.89 -31.04 14.44
C ASP A 10 -11.11 -29.53 14.50
N PRO A 11 -11.10 -28.90 15.70
CA PRO A 11 -11.39 -27.47 15.84
C PRO A 11 -10.44 -26.58 15.04
N THR A 12 -9.22 -27.05 14.78
CA THR A 12 -8.20 -26.29 14.05
C THR A 12 -8.41 -26.26 12.54
N LYS A 13 -9.28 -27.15 12.04
CA LYS A 13 -9.59 -27.32 10.61
C LYS A 13 -11.07 -27.16 10.30
N ALA A 14 -11.88 -26.88 11.32
CA ALA A 14 -13.32 -26.78 11.18
C ALA A 14 -13.72 -25.60 10.27
N VAL A 15 -14.84 -25.76 9.58
CA VAL A 15 -15.49 -24.68 8.83
C VAL A 15 -16.80 -24.36 9.52
N THR A 16 -16.97 -23.12 9.95
CA THR A 16 -18.14 -22.65 10.69
C THR A 16 -18.83 -21.53 9.93
N VAL A 17 -20.16 -21.62 9.82
CA VAL A 17 -21.06 -20.52 9.43
C VAL A 17 -21.92 -20.21 10.64
N ASP A 18 -21.86 -18.98 11.12
CA ASP A 18 -22.57 -18.54 12.32
C ASP A 18 -23.45 -17.32 12.03
N GLY A 19 -24.75 -17.56 11.95
CA GLY A 19 -25.77 -16.55 11.74
C GLY A 19 -26.00 -15.64 12.95
N THR A 20 -25.63 -16.07 14.16
CA THR A 20 -25.74 -15.22 15.37
C THR A 20 -24.74 -14.07 15.31
N THR A 21 -23.51 -14.34 14.86
CA THR A 21 -22.46 -13.32 14.70
C THR A 21 -22.38 -12.75 13.28
N GLY A 22 -23.00 -13.39 12.30
CA GLY A 22 -22.91 -13.02 10.89
C GLY A 22 -21.53 -13.32 10.30
N THR A 23 -20.90 -14.42 10.72
CA THR A 23 -19.52 -14.78 10.36
C THR A 23 -19.42 -16.11 9.61
N ILE A 24 -18.35 -16.24 8.81
CA ILE A 24 -17.91 -17.51 8.22
C ILE A 24 -16.43 -17.66 8.55
N LYS A 25 -16.00 -18.82 9.02
CA LYS A 25 -14.61 -19.10 9.38
C LYS A 25 -14.19 -20.48 8.89
N ALA A 26 -13.00 -20.60 8.33
CA ALA A 26 -12.34 -21.87 8.03
C ALA A 26 -10.98 -21.95 8.72
N GLY A 27 -10.80 -22.97 9.56
CA GLY A 27 -9.62 -23.19 10.40
C GLY A 27 -9.53 -22.25 11.61
N ASP A 28 -8.40 -22.28 12.28
CA ASP A 28 -8.08 -21.37 13.39
C ASP A 28 -6.65 -20.78 13.30
N GLY A 29 -6.30 -19.97 14.30
CA GLY A 29 -5.00 -19.32 14.40
C GLY A 29 -4.67 -18.39 13.22
N ALA A 30 -3.37 -18.23 12.98
CA ALA A 30 -2.78 -17.28 12.03
C ALA A 30 -3.07 -17.56 10.55
N ASN A 31 -3.61 -18.74 10.23
CA ASN A 31 -3.89 -19.18 8.86
C ASN A 31 -5.39 -19.25 8.56
N ALA A 32 -6.25 -18.87 9.51
CA ALA A 32 -7.69 -18.93 9.33
C ALA A 32 -8.15 -18.00 8.20
N VAL A 33 -9.16 -18.44 7.45
CA VAL A 33 -9.90 -17.59 6.52
C VAL A 33 -11.21 -17.20 7.18
N ALA A 34 -11.55 -15.92 7.18
CA ALA A 34 -12.73 -15.42 7.85
C ALA A 34 -13.46 -14.35 7.04
N ILE A 35 -14.79 -14.35 7.12
CA ILE A 35 -15.67 -13.27 6.67
C ILE A 35 -16.48 -12.82 7.88
N ASP A 36 -16.55 -11.51 8.09
CA ASP A 36 -17.32 -10.89 9.17
C ASP A 36 -18.28 -9.87 8.53
N GLY A 37 -19.55 -10.26 8.42
CA GLY A 37 -20.60 -9.42 7.85
C GLY A 37 -20.96 -8.23 8.74
N LYS A 38 -20.71 -8.30 10.06
CA LYS A 38 -20.97 -7.19 10.99
C LYS A 38 -20.01 -6.03 10.77
N ASN A 39 -18.76 -6.35 10.44
CA ASN A 39 -17.71 -5.37 10.13
C ASN A 39 -17.48 -5.19 8.62
N GLY A 40 -18.15 -5.97 7.77
CA GLY A 40 -17.94 -5.93 6.31
C GLY A 40 -16.50 -6.29 5.92
N SER A 41 -15.89 -7.24 6.62
CA SER A 41 -14.46 -7.56 6.48
C SER A 41 -14.21 -9.00 6.01
N VAL A 42 -13.05 -9.20 5.38
CA VAL A 42 -12.56 -10.50 4.93
C VAL A 42 -11.10 -10.63 5.32
N LYS A 43 -10.68 -11.79 5.84
CA LYS A 43 -9.30 -12.10 6.19
C LYS A 43 -8.88 -13.44 5.62
N ALA A 44 -7.63 -13.54 5.19
CA ALA A 44 -7.00 -14.80 4.80
C ALA A 44 -5.63 -14.90 5.47
N GLY A 45 -5.58 -15.62 6.59
CA GLY A 45 -4.51 -15.57 7.55
C GLY A 45 -4.24 -14.16 8.08
N ASP A 46 -3.10 -13.97 8.74
CA ASP A 46 -2.74 -12.69 9.35
C ASP A 46 -2.28 -11.62 8.35
N LYS A 47 -1.92 -12.04 7.12
CA LYS A 47 -1.26 -11.16 6.14
C LYS A 47 -2.20 -10.49 5.17
N ILE A 48 -3.43 -11.00 5.00
CA ILE A 48 -4.39 -10.47 4.03
C ILE A 48 -5.66 -10.07 4.78
N ALA A 49 -6.01 -8.79 4.69
CA ALA A 49 -7.27 -8.28 5.25
C ALA A 49 -7.91 -7.27 4.28
N LEU A 50 -9.24 -7.33 4.19
CA LEU A 50 -10.10 -6.33 3.57
C LEU A 50 -11.01 -5.80 4.67
N ASP A 51 -11.01 -4.49 4.87
CA ASP A 51 -11.87 -3.79 5.83
C ASP A 51 -12.81 -2.89 5.05
N GLY A 52 -14.02 -3.38 4.78
CA GLY A 52 -15.05 -2.62 4.07
C GLY A 52 -15.63 -1.48 4.90
N LYS A 53 -15.50 -1.51 6.23
CA LYS A 53 -15.98 -0.44 7.11
C LYS A 53 -15.12 0.81 6.97
N ASP A 54 -13.81 0.65 6.94
CA ASP A 54 -12.86 1.76 6.81
C ASP A 54 -12.35 1.95 5.37
N GLY A 55 -12.75 1.07 4.43
CA GLY A 55 -12.36 1.12 3.02
C GLY A 55 -10.88 0.77 2.79
N LYS A 56 -10.32 -0.16 3.59
CA LYS A 56 -8.89 -0.48 3.58
C LYS A 56 -8.63 -1.91 3.11
N ALA A 57 -7.43 -2.15 2.60
CA ALA A 57 -6.94 -3.49 2.27
C ALA A 57 -5.46 -3.64 2.61
N THR A 58 -5.04 -4.83 3.01
CA THR A 58 -3.64 -5.15 3.31
C THR A 58 -3.23 -6.49 2.70
N ILE A 59 -1.99 -6.57 2.20
CA ILE A 59 -1.33 -7.80 1.77
C ILE A 59 0.14 -7.73 2.19
N GLY A 60 0.48 -8.35 3.33
CA GLY A 60 1.82 -8.24 3.91
C GLY A 60 2.16 -6.78 4.23
N THR A 61 3.15 -6.21 3.53
CA THR A 61 3.55 -4.80 3.67
C THR A 61 2.79 -3.85 2.74
N VAL A 62 1.94 -4.37 1.85
CA VAL A 62 1.12 -3.53 0.98
C VAL A 62 -0.09 -3.06 1.77
N GLY A 63 -0.33 -1.75 1.77
CA GLY A 63 -1.52 -1.13 2.31
C GLY A 63 -2.26 -0.33 1.23
N ILE A 64 -3.59 -0.43 1.22
CA ILE A 64 -4.47 0.41 0.42
C ILE A 64 -5.40 1.12 1.39
N ASP A 65 -5.36 2.44 1.38
CA ASP A 65 -6.31 3.29 2.08
C ASP A 65 -7.25 3.91 1.04
N GLY A 66 -8.41 3.29 0.84
CA GLY A 66 -9.41 3.77 -0.11
C GLY A 66 -10.09 5.06 0.34
N LYS A 67 -10.03 5.38 1.65
CA LYS A 67 -10.57 6.62 2.19
C LYS A 67 -9.67 7.81 1.84
N ASP A 68 -8.37 7.66 2.02
CA ASP A 68 -7.40 8.72 1.73
C ASP A 68 -6.81 8.62 0.31
N GLY A 69 -7.13 7.57 -0.44
CA GLY A 69 -6.65 7.36 -1.81
C GLY A 69 -5.15 7.07 -1.88
N ILE A 70 -4.60 6.40 -0.88
CA ILE A 70 -3.16 6.13 -0.74
C ILE A 70 -2.88 4.65 -0.89
N ILE A 71 -1.88 4.30 -1.70
CA ILE A 71 -1.34 2.93 -1.78
C ILE A 71 0.09 2.98 -1.25
N THR A 72 0.39 2.18 -0.23
CA THR A 72 1.73 2.05 0.35
C THR A 72 2.27 0.65 0.14
N THR A 73 3.58 0.53 -0.04
CA THR A 73 4.27 -0.76 -0.12
C THR A 73 5.69 -0.64 0.41
N GLY A 74 6.29 -1.77 0.78
CA GLY A 74 7.62 -1.84 1.39
C GLY A 74 7.57 -1.84 2.91
N GLY A 75 8.53 -2.54 3.52
CA GLY A 75 8.72 -2.55 4.97
C GLY A 75 9.53 -1.35 5.43
N ASN A 76 10.83 -1.53 5.66
CA ASN A 76 11.70 -0.49 6.21
C ASN A 76 11.85 0.76 5.32
N ASN A 77 11.65 0.62 4.00
CA ASN A 77 11.69 1.72 3.04
C ASN A 77 10.35 1.80 2.30
N PRO A 78 9.30 2.33 2.94
CA PRO A 78 7.99 2.39 2.32
C PRO A 78 7.97 3.42 1.19
N VAL A 79 7.27 3.09 0.12
CA VAL A 79 6.92 4.00 -0.98
C VAL A 79 5.41 4.13 -1.02
N ALA A 80 4.93 5.35 -1.27
CA ALA A 80 3.50 5.64 -1.33
C ALA A 80 3.13 6.31 -2.65
N VAL A 81 2.06 5.84 -3.28
CA VAL A 81 1.31 6.59 -4.29
C VAL A 81 0.16 7.28 -3.57
N ASN A 82 0.22 8.59 -3.46
CA ASN A 82 -0.76 9.39 -2.74
C ASN A 82 -1.64 10.11 -3.77
N GLY A 83 -2.82 9.53 -4.05
CA GLY A 83 -3.78 10.10 -4.99
C GLY A 83 -4.46 11.37 -4.47
N LYS A 84 -4.50 11.57 -3.14
CA LYS A 84 -5.05 12.78 -2.52
C LYS A 84 -4.18 14.02 -2.80
N ASP A 85 -2.87 13.87 -2.72
CA ASP A 85 -1.91 14.96 -2.94
C ASP A 85 -1.30 14.94 -4.36
N GLY A 86 -1.56 13.88 -5.14
CA GLY A 86 -1.07 13.75 -6.52
C GLY A 86 0.43 13.46 -6.62
N VAL A 87 1.04 12.85 -5.59
CA VAL A 87 2.49 12.64 -5.51
C VAL A 87 2.88 11.18 -5.24
N VAL A 88 4.10 10.84 -5.62
CA VAL A 88 4.76 9.59 -5.20
C VAL A 88 5.86 9.95 -4.20
N THR A 89 5.79 9.41 -2.99
CA THR A 89 6.71 9.73 -1.89
C THR A 89 7.42 8.47 -1.36
N GLY A 90 8.45 8.66 -0.53
CA GLY A 90 9.24 7.57 0.05
C GLY A 90 10.38 7.06 -0.84
N LEU A 91 10.54 7.61 -2.05
CA LEU A 91 11.68 7.34 -2.93
C LEU A 91 13.01 7.77 -2.26
N THR A 92 13.99 6.87 -2.25
CA THR A 92 15.27 7.05 -1.53
C THR A 92 16.40 7.57 -2.42
N ASN A 93 16.21 7.53 -3.73
CA ASN A 93 17.16 8.05 -4.71
C ASN A 93 17.14 9.58 -4.71
N LYS A 94 18.00 10.21 -3.91
CA LYS A 94 18.06 11.69 -3.75
C LYS A 94 19.26 12.36 -4.40
N THR A 95 20.27 11.58 -4.80
CA THR A 95 21.53 12.11 -5.35
C THR A 95 21.64 11.82 -6.84
N TRP A 96 22.01 12.82 -7.63
CA TRP A 96 22.35 12.64 -9.05
C TRP A 96 23.77 12.08 -9.18
N ASN A 97 23.93 11.01 -9.96
CA ASN A 97 25.24 10.45 -10.31
C ASN A 97 25.27 10.13 -11.82
N PRO A 98 25.94 10.95 -12.65
CA PRO A 98 25.94 10.79 -14.10
C PRO A 98 26.62 9.48 -14.56
N ASN A 99 27.47 8.89 -13.73
CA ASN A 99 28.19 7.65 -14.04
C ASN A 99 27.42 6.38 -13.64
N ASN A 100 26.30 6.52 -12.93
CA ASN A 100 25.52 5.39 -12.44
C ASN A 100 24.01 5.66 -12.60
N ILE A 101 23.57 5.67 -13.86
CA ILE A 101 22.16 5.87 -14.19
C ILE A 101 21.41 4.54 -14.03
N ALA A 102 20.40 4.55 -13.17
CA ALA A 102 19.48 3.42 -13.04
C ALA A 102 18.27 3.61 -13.96
N SER A 103 18.25 2.86 -15.07
CA SER A 103 17.13 2.90 -16.03
C SER A 103 15.82 2.37 -15.43
N GLY A 104 14.70 2.96 -15.85
CA GLY A 104 13.34 2.55 -15.46
C GLY A 104 12.90 2.98 -14.06
N ARG A 105 13.71 3.74 -13.32
CA ARG A 105 13.33 4.29 -12.00
C ARG A 105 12.82 5.71 -12.13
N ALA A 106 11.82 6.07 -11.33
CA ALA A 106 11.40 7.46 -11.17
C ALA A 106 12.51 8.27 -10.49
N ALA A 107 12.76 9.50 -10.94
CA ALA A 107 13.67 10.43 -10.27
C ALA A 107 12.93 11.20 -9.16
N THR A 108 13.64 11.56 -8.08
CA THR A 108 13.12 12.51 -7.08
C THR A 108 13.39 13.95 -7.49
N GLU A 109 12.64 14.89 -6.93
CA GLU A 109 12.89 16.33 -7.09
C GLU A 109 14.32 16.71 -6.67
N ASP A 110 14.84 16.09 -5.61
CA ASP A 110 16.23 16.27 -5.16
C ASP A 110 17.24 15.87 -6.25
N GLN A 111 17.02 14.74 -6.91
CA GLN A 111 17.89 14.30 -8.02
C GLN A 111 17.81 15.23 -9.22
N VAL A 112 16.61 15.67 -9.58
CA VAL A 112 16.41 16.57 -10.72
C VAL A 112 17.09 17.91 -10.44
N LYS A 113 16.90 18.47 -9.25
CA LYS A 113 17.58 19.70 -8.80
C LYS A 113 19.09 19.55 -8.89
N SER A 114 19.64 18.47 -8.31
CA SER A 114 21.07 18.20 -8.34
C SER A 114 21.60 18.04 -9.76
N ALA A 115 20.86 17.39 -10.66
CA ALA A 115 21.25 17.23 -12.06
C ALA A 115 21.30 18.58 -12.81
N VAL A 116 20.30 19.44 -12.58
CA VAL A 116 20.20 20.79 -13.18
C VAL A 116 21.35 21.68 -12.71
N GLU A 117 21.63 21.69 -11.40
CA GLU A 117 22.76 22.43 -10.83
C GLU A 117 24.10 21.95 -11.41
N ASN A 118 24.31 20.63 -11.52
CA ASN A 118 25.52 20.05 -12.13
C ASN A 118 25.67 20.43 -13.61
N ALA A 119 24.58 20.61 -14.34
CA ALA A 119 24.60 21.04 -15.73
C ALA A 119 24.91 22.54 -15.90
N GLY A 120 25.03 23.30 -14.81
CA GLY A 120 25.20 24.75 -14.84
C GLY A 120 23.95 25.50 -15.27
N TRP A 121 22.78 24.84 -15.28
CA TRP A 121 21.52 25.46 -15.63
C TRP A 121 20.96 26.18 -14.40
N ASN A 122 20.92 27.50 -14.44
CA ASN A 122 20.26 28.26 -13.38
C ASN A 122 18.74 28.22 -13.61
N ALA A 123 18.04 27.21 -13.07
CA ALA A 123 16.59 27.07 -13.15
C ALA A 123 15.85 28.07 -12.24
N THR A 124 16.35 29.30 -12.13
CA THR A 124 15.49 30.40 -11.71
C THR A 124 14.48 30.54 -12.83
N ILE A 125 13.18 30.42 -12.55
CA ILE A 125 12.13 30.84 -13.48
C ILE A 125 12.35 32.34 -13.63
N GLY A 126 13.12 32.73 -14.65
CA GLY A 126 13.17 34.11 -15.06
C GLY A 126 11.74 34.51 -15.38
N THR A 127 11.22 35.53 -14.71
CA THR A 127 10.38 36.49 -15.41
C THR A 127 11.17 36.82 -16.68
N GLU A 128 10.68 36.29 -17.81
CA GLU A 128 11.33 36.22 -19.13
C GLU A 128 12.66 36.99 -19.25
N GLY A 129 13.80 36.31 -19.37
CA GLY A 129 15.05 37.01 -19.63
C GLY A 129 16.34 36.21 -19.47
N SER A 130 16.94 35.91 -20.62
CA SER A 130 18.32 35.45 -20.86
C SER A 130 18.74 34.09 -20.29
N GLY A 131 18.57 33.07 -21.14
CA GLY A 131 19.56 32.01 -21.21
C GLY A 131 20.90 32.61 -21.63
N ILE A 132 21.96 32.20 -20.96
CA ILE A 132 23.34 32.54 -21.33
C ILE A 132 23.78 31.49 -22.35
N ASN A 133 24.11 31.91 -23.56
CA ASN A 133 24.90 31.15 -24.52
C ASN A 133 26.20 31.91 -24.74
#